data_AF-A0A8T8I2N4-F1
#
_entry.id   AF-A0A8T8I2N4-F1
#
_cell.length_a   1.000
_cell.length_b   1.000
_cell.length_c   1.000
_cell.angle_alpha   90.00
_cell.angle_beta   90.00
_cell.angle_gamma   90.00
#
_symmetry.space_group_name_H-M   'P 1'
#
loop_
_entity.id
_entity.type
_entity.pdbx_description
1 polymer ?
#
loop_
_entity_poly.entity_id
_entity_poly.type
_entity_poly.pdbx_seq_one_letter_code
_entity_poly.pdbx_strand_id
1 'polypeptide(L)'
;APPPSVRVGGTAAALVVVDAALDKAACRRVAMSAHDGLVRAGVRVPATAFALATGVGTGAALDDLCTAAAHGVFACAEPVRG
;
A
#
# COMPACT_ATOMS: atom_id res chain seq x y z
N ALA A 1 -11.76 5.80 2.26
CA ALA A 1 -11.93 4.72 1.27
C ALA A 1 -10.68 3.86 1.29
N PRO A 2 -10.77 2.52 1.11
CA PRO A 2 -9.58 1.69 1.11
C PRO A 2 -8.75 1.92 -0.19
N PRO A 3 -7.40 1.78 -0.15
CA PRO A 3 -6.51 2.06 -1.26
C PRO A 3 -6.70 1.06 -2.41
N PRO A 4 -6.71 1.51 -3.67
CA PRO A 4 -6.96 0.62 -4.81
C PRO A 4 -5.83 -0.40 -5.00
N SER A 5 -6.18 -1.68 -5.14
CA SER A 5 -5.30 -2.74 -5.63
C SER A 5 -5.83 -3.33 -6.93
N VAL A 6 -4.95 -3.68 -7.85
CA VAL A 6 -5.30 -4.26 -9.16
C VAL A 6 -4.47 -5.53 -9.39
N ARG A 7 -5.12 -6.60 -9.89
CA ARG A 7 -4.44 -7.79 -10.39
C ARG A 7 -4.24 -7.67 -11.90
N VAL A 8 -3.00 -7.78 -12.37
CA VAL A 8 -2.67 -7.74 -13.80
C VAL A 8 -2.02 -9.07 -14.15
N GLY A 9 -2.76 -9.94 -14.85
CA GLY A 9 -2.33 -11.31 -15.13
C GLY A 9 -2.02 -12.11 -13.87
N GLY A 10 -0.88 -12.80 -13.84
CA GLY A 10 -0.36 -13.56 -12.69
C GLY A 10 0.43 -12.72 -11.68
N THR A 11 0.25 -11.40 -11.65
CA THR A 11 0.95 -10.48 -10.73
C THR A 11 -0.02 -9.56 -10.01
N ALA A 12 0.35 -9.11 -8.81
CA ALA A 12 -0.43 -8.19 -8.00
C ALA A 12 0.27 -6.82 -7.89
N ALA A 13 -0.51 -5.74 -7.91
CA ALA A 13 0.00 -4.40 -7.67
C ALA A 13 -0.88 -3.64 -6.68
N ALA A 14 -0.24 -2.90 -5.77
CA ALA A 14 -0.90 -1.95 -4.89
C ALA A 14 -0.40 -0.52 -5.16
N LEU A 15 -1.33 0.44 -5.17
CA LEU A 15 -1.03 1.86 -5.28
C LEU A 15 -1.55 2.57 -4.04
N VAL A 16 -0.64 3.21 -3.30
CA VAL A 16 -0.99 4.02 -2.12
C VAL A 16 -0.71 5.48 -2.43
N VAL A 17 -1.75 6.30 -2.43
CA VAL A 17 -1.63 7.76 -2.52
C VAL A 17 -1.75 8.31 -1.11
N VAL A 18 -0.80 9.17 -0.73
CA VAL A 18 -0.68 9.71 0.62
C VAL A 18 -0.72 11.22 0.56
N ASP A 19 -1.69 11.81 1.26
CA ASP A 19 -1.73 13.24 1.53
C ASP A 19 -0.72 13.62 2.61
N ALA A 20 0.54 13.61 2.21
CA ALA A 20 1.66 14.08 3.00
C ALA A 20 2.79 14.63 2.11
N ALA A 21 3.65 15.44 2.71
CA ALA A 21 4.94 15.82 2.12
C ALA A 21 6.01 14.82 2.59
N LEU A 22 6.15 13.70 1.88
CA LEU A 22 7.11 12.65 2.20
C LEU A 22 8.33 12.72 1.27
N ASP A 23 9.51 12.49 1.83
CA ASP A 23 10.68 12.23 1.02
C ASP A 23 10.65 10.81 0.40
N LYS A 24 11.66 10.51 -0.41
CA LYS A 24 11.78 9.20 -1.07
C LYS A 24 11.88 8.03 -0.08
N ALA A 25 12.53 8.24 1.07
CA ALA A 25 12.72 7.19 2.07
C ALA A 25 11.40 6.87 2.79
N ALA A 26 10.64 7.91 3.14
CA ALA A 26 9.32 7.80 3.74
C ALA A 26 8.31 7.17 2.75
N CYS A 27 8.29 7.57 1.48
CA CYS A 27 7.49 6.88 0.46
C CYS A 27 7.85 5.39 0.35
N ARG A 28 9.15 5.04 0.36
CA ARG A 28 9.58 3.64 0.34
C ARG A 28 9.05 2.86 1.55
N ARG A 29 9.06 3.44 2.75
CA ARG A 29 8.51 2.81 3.96
C ARG A 29 7.02 2.52 3.81
N VAL A 30 6.24 3.50 3.35
CA VAL A 30 4.80 3.31 3.09
C VAL A 30 4.56 2.20 2.06
N ALA A 31 5.34 2.17 0.97
CA ALA A 31 5.23 1.14 -0.05
C ALA A 31 5.56 -0.26 0.49
N MET A 32 6.58 -0.39 1.36
CA MET A 32 6.90 -1.67 1.99
C MET A 32 5.78 -2.13 2.94
N SER A 33 5.22 -1.24 3.75
CA SER A 33 4.08 -1.58 4.61
C SER A 33 2.82 -1.97 3.81
N ALA A 34 2.58 -1.32 2.68
CA ALA A 34 1.53 -1.71 1.74
C ALA A 34 1.75 -3.11 1.17
N HIS A 35 3.00 -3.45 0.80
CA HIS A 35 3.38 -4.79 0.36
C HIS A 35 3.15 -5.84 1.46
N ASP A 36 3.47 -5.54 2.71
CA ASP A 36 3.15 -6.42 3.85
C ASP A 36 1.64 -6.67 3.96
N GLY A 37 0.81 -5.67 3.62
CA GLY A 37 -0.64 -5.81 3.51
C GLY A 37 -1.06 -6.88 2.49
N LEU A 38 -0.43 -6.93 1.31
CA LEU A 38 -0.67 -7.97 0.30
C LEU A 38 -0.29 -9.36 0.82
N VAL A 39 0.88 -9.46 1.47
CA VAL A 39 1.36 -10.72 2.06
C VAL A 39 0.39 -11.23 3.12
N ARG A 40 -0.08 -10.34 4.02
CA ARG A 40 -1.06 -10.64 5.06
C ARG A 40 -2.41 -11.06 4.50
N ALA A 41 -2.80 -10.54 3.35
CA ALA A 41 -4.02 -10.94 2.65
C ALA A 41 -3.90 -12.29 1.92
N GLY A 42 -2.72 -12.92 1.95
CA GLY A 42 -2.49 -14.22 1.32
C GLY A 42 -2.12 -14.16 -0.16
N VAL A 43 -1.73 -12.99 -0.67
CA VAL A 43 -1.20 -12.88 -2.04
C VAL A 43 0.11 -13.65 -2.14
N ARG A 44 0.13 -14.72 -2.96
CA ARG A 44 1.30 -15.60 -3.18
C ARG A 44 1.98 -15.41 -4.52
N VAL A 45 1.41 -14.59 -5.38
CA VAL A 45 2.00 -14.23 -6.67
C VAL A 45 3.04 -13.12 -6.51
N PRO A 46 3.97 -12.94 -7.47
CA PRO A 46 4.83 -11.76 -7.48
C PRO A 46 4.01 -10.48 -7.35
N ALA A 47 4.39 -9.64 -6.39
CA ALA A 47 3.62 -8.47 -6.01
C ALA A 47 4.52 -7.25 -5.89
N THR A 48 4.00 -6.09 -6.28
CA THR A 48 4.71 -4.82 -6.14
C THR A 48 3.80 -3.78 -5.51
N ALA A 49 4.37 -2.85 -4.75
CA ALA A 49 3.62 -1.76 -4.13
C ALA A 49 4.32 -0.42 -4.41
N PHE A 50 3.53 0.58 -4.75
CA PHE A 50 3.99 1.94 -4.99
C PHE A 50 3.33 2.89 -3.99
N ALA A 51 4.10 3.85 -3.48
CA ALA A 51 3.58 4.94 -2.67
C ALA A 51 3.89 6.28 -3.33
N LEU A 52 2.88 7.14 -3.40
CA LEU A 52 2.94 8.48 -4.00
C LEU A 52 2.50 9.49 -2.95
N ALA A 53 3.37 10.44 -2.65
CA ALA A 53 3.05 11.58 -1.80
C ALA A 53 2.48 12.71 -2.66
N THR A 54 1.32 13.27 -2.28
CA THR A 54 0.69 14.38 -3.02
C THR A 54 1.38 15.72 -2.73
N GLY A 55 2.23 15.79 -1.72
CA GLY A 55 2.90 17.02 -1.28
C GLY A 55 2.07 17.88 -0.34
N VAL A 56 0.79 17.55 -0.13
CA VAL A 56 -0.10 18.24 0.82
C VAL A 56 0.06 17.61 2.20
N GLY A 57 0.69 18.31 3.14
CA GLY A 57 0.90 17.82 4.50
C GLY A 57 -0.38 17.81 5.34
N THR A 58 -0.80 16.64 5.81
CA THR A 58 -1.90 16.48 6.78
C THR A 58 -1.45 16.52 8.24
N GLY A 59 -0.13 16.48 8.50
CA GLY A 59 0.44 16.39 9.85
C GLY A 59 0.41 14.98 10.46
N ALA A 60 -0.08 13.97 9.73
CA ALA A 60 -0.06 12.58 10.17
C ALA A 60 1.38 12.07 10.34
N ALA A 61 1.62 11.31 11.41
CA ALA A 61 2.92 10.69 11.63
C ALA A 61 3.18 9.60 10.58
N LEU A 62 4.44 9.44 10.18
CA LEU A 62 4.82 8.45 9.15
C LEU A 62 4.41 7.02 9.54
N ASP A 63 4.48 6.68 10.82
CA ASP A 63 4.11 5.34 11.30
C ASP A 63 2.59 5.08 11.18
N ASP A 64 1.77 6.12 11.39
CA ASP A 64 0.32 6.03 11.18
C ASP A 64 0.00 5.82 9.70
N LEU A 65 0.72 6.53 8.81
CA LEU A 65 0.59 6.37 7.36
C LEU A 65 1.00 4.97 6.90
N CYS A 66 2.06 4.39 7.48
CA CYS A 66 2.50 3.03 7.21
C CYS A 66 1.44 2.00 7.66
N THR A 67 0.89 2.18 8.87
CA THR A 67 -0.19 1.34 9.40
C THR A 67 -1.44 1.40 8.53
N ALA A 68 -1.85 2.61 8.15
CA ALA A 68 -3.02 2.83 7.30
C ALA A 68 -2.84 2.20 5.91
N ALA A 69 -1.64 2.30 5.31
CA ALA A 69 -1.32 1.68 4.04
C ALA A 69 -1.42 0.15 4.11
N ALA A 70 -0.82 -0.47 5.12
CA ALA A 70 -0.89 -1.92 5.32
C ALA A 70 -2.33 -2.41 5.50
N HIS A 71 -3.10 -1.74 6.36
CA HIS A 71 -4.51 -2.10 6.62
C HIS A 71 -5.40 -1.89 5.40
N GLY A 72 -5.20 -0.78 4.70
CA GLY A 72 -5.97 -0.47 3.52
C GLY A 72 -5.75 -1.51 2.42
N VAL A 73 -4.50 -1.88 2.15
CA VAL A 73 -4.19 -2.88 1.12
C VAL A 73 -4.68 -4.26 1.52
N PHE A 74 -4.52 -4.65 2.80
CA PHE A 74 -5.09 -5.89 3.32
C PHE A 74 -6.62 -5.97 3.09
N ALA A 75 -7.34 -4.87 3.32
CA ALA A 75 -8.79 -4.82 3.15
C ALA A 75 -9.24 -4.85 1.68
N CYS A 76 -8.41 -4.40 0.74
CA CYS A 76 -8.71 -4.38 -0.69
C CYS A 76 -8.30 -5.64 -1.44
N ALA A 77 -7.35 -6.41 -0.90
CA ALA A 77 -6.92 -7.63 -1.53
C ALA A 77 -8.06 -8.66 -1.51
N GLU A 78 -8.66 -8.93 -2.67
CA GLU A 78 -9.64 -10.02 -2.79
C GLU A 78 -8.99 -11.35 -2.41
N PRO A 79 -9.62 -12.17 -1.56
CA PRO A 79 -9.09 -13.48 -1.22
C PRO A 79 -9.02 -14.35 -2.49
N VAL A 80 -7.83 -14.86 -2.80
CA VAL A 80 -7.65 -15.86 -3.84
C VAL A 80 -8.31 -17.15 -3.37
N ARG A 81 -9.57 -17.38 -3.75
CA ARG A 81 -10.14 -18.73 -3.73
C ARG A 81 -9.44 -19.52 -4.82
N GLY A 82 -8.53 -20.40 -4.41
CA GLY A 82 -7.97 -21.43 -5.28
C GLY A 82 -9.04 -22.39 -5.76
#